data_AF-A0A2U2D151-F1
#
_entry.id   AF-A0A2U2D151-F1
#
_cell.length_a   1.000
_cell.length_b   1.000
_cell.length_c   1.000
_cell.angle_alpha   90.00
_cell.angle_beta   90.00
_cell.angle_gamma   90.00
#
_symmetry.space_group_name_H-M   'P 1'
#
loop_
_entity.id
_entity.type
_entity.pdbx_description
1 polymer ?
#
loop_
_entity_poly.entity_id
_entity_poly.type
_entity_poly.pdbx_seq_one_letter_code
_entity_poly.pdbx_strand_id
1 'polypeptide(L)'
;MSDRRAVVFRLIFVRLVCLSLLLLSISATAQSQYFRTSVWPDSEESCPLPQDIHNNAGIFTAPASTDGVEWIGAVVDGQNDRVKDFHKGLFVLTKDEYNGLGILSSCMYELSGGQFLAMRLDLGKNYQQGMWIELASQWSKSADGALPTMLECNSKEAAGCAFYLE
;
A
#
# COMPACT_ATOMS: atom_id res chain seq x y z
N MET A 1 60.73 -9.10 46.54
CA MET A 1 60.47 -9.04 45.08
C MET A 1 59.07 -9.60 44.80
N SER A 2 58.02 -8.93 45.29
CA SER A 2 56.62 -9.42 45.18
C SER A 2 55.59 -8.29 45.01
N ASP A 3 55.94 -7.04 45.35
CA ASP A 3 54.96 -5.93 45.40
C ASP A 3 54.70 -5.19 44.07
N ARG A 4 55.69 -5.12 43.17
CA ARG A 4 55.53 -4.33 41.93
C ARG A 4 54.60 -4.99 40.90
N ARG A 5 54.46 -6.32 40.95
CA ARG A 5 53.58 -7.06 40.03
C ARG A 5 52.10 -6.87 40.37
N ALA A 6 51.77 -6.76 41.66
CA ALA A 6 50.39 -6.58 42.12
C ALA A 6 49.82 -5.19 41.76
N VAL A 7 50.63 -4.15 41.85
CA VAL A 7 50.23 -2.77 41.51
C VAL A 7 50.02 -2.61 40.00
N VAL A 8 50.90 -3.21 39.18
CA VAL A 8 50.77 -3.19 37.71
C VAL A 8 49.53 -3.97 37.26
N PHE A 9 49.25 -5.14 37.85
CA PHE A 9 48.03 -5.90 37.55
C PHE A 9 46.75 -5.14 37.92
N ARG A 10 46.72 -4.45 39.08
CA ARG A 10 45.57 -3.63 39.49
C ARG A 10 45.33 -2.44 38.55
N LEU A 11 46.39 -1.75 38.10
CA LEU A 11 46.27 -0.62 37.17
C LEU A 11 45.80 -1.06 35.78
N ILE A 12 46.25 -2.22 35.31
CA ILE A 12 45.81 -2.81 34.03
C ILE A 12 44.34 -3.23 34.11
N PHE A 13 43.92 -3.88 35.20
CA PHE A 13 42.53 -4.29 35.41
C PHE A 13 41.59 -3.08 35.49
N VAL A 14 41.96 -2.02 36.21
CA VAL A 14 41.14 -0.79 36.30
C VAL A 14 41.02 -0.10 34.94
N ARG A 15 42.09 -0.06 34.13
CA ARG A 15 42.02 0.49 32.76
C ARG A 15 41.18 -0.36 31.82
N LEU A 16 41.22 -1.69 31.91
CA LEU A 16 40.40 -2.60 31.11
C LEU A 16 38.90 -2.50 31.48
N VAL A 17 38.57 -2.36 32.76
CA VAL A 17 37.20 -2.15 33.23
C VAL A 17 36.66 -0.77 32.80
N CYS A 18 37.47 0.28 32.84
CA CYS A 18 37.09 1.60 32.31
C CYS A 18 36.91 1.60 30.79
N LEU A 19 37.76 0.89 30.04
CA LEU A 19 37.64 0.82 28.57
C LEU A 19 36.39 0.05 28.14
N SER A 20 36.02 -1.00 28.88
CA SER A 20 34.80 -1.78 28.61
C SER A 20 33.52 -1.04 29.02
N LEU A 21 33.55 -0.18 30.05
CA LEU A 21 32.45 0.70 30.40
C LEU A 21 32.22 1.85 29.40
N LEU A 22 33.26 2.32 28.70
CA LEU A 22 33.14 3.35 27.65
C LEU A 22 32.66 2.80 26.30
N LEU A 23 32.75 1.49 26.06
CA LEU A 23 32.31 0.84 24.82
C LEU A 23 30.83 0.41 24.82
N LEU A 24 30.14 0.51 25.97
CA LEU A 24 28.72 0.15 26.10
C LEU A 24 27.74 1.33 25.87
N SER A 25 28.25 2.54 25.67
CA SER A 25 27.43 3.76 25.50
C SER A 25 27.14 4.15 24.05
N ILE A 26 27.47 3.32 23.06
CA ILE A 26 27.00 3.50 21.68
C ILE A 26 25.82 2.56 21.45
N SER A 27 24.73 2.82 22.15
CA SER A 27 23.43 2.39 21.65
C SER A 27 23.15 3.29 20.44
N ALA A 28 23.45 2.80 19.23
CA ALA A 28 22.84 3.37 18.05
C ALA A 28 21.33 3.16 18.20
N THR A 29 20.63 4.13 18.75
CA THR A 29 19.19 4.25 18.57
C THR A 29 19.02 4.54 17.09
N ALA A 30 18.92 3.49 16.27
CA ALA A 30 18.25 3.58 15.00
C ALA A 30 16.79 3.93 15.34
N GLN A 31 16.54 5.21 15.58
CA GLN A 31 15.18 5.75 15.62
C GLN A 31 14.61 5.44 14.25
N SER A 32 13.73 4.44 14.22
CA SER A 32 12.92 4.09 13.08
C SER A 32 12.02 5.29 12.75
N GLN A 33 12.56 6.26 12.02
CA GLN A 33 11.80 7.35 11.40
C GLN A 33 11.03 6.84 10.16
N TYR A 34 10.55 5.60 10.18
CA TYR A 34 9.78 5.02 9.07
C TYR A 34 8.27 5.09 9.27
N PHE A 35 7.79 5.66 10.38
CA PHE A 35 6.48 6.31 10.35
C PHE A 35 6.62 7.62 9.58
N ARG A 36 6.75 7.52 8.25
CA ARG A 36 6.10 8.50 7.38
C ARG A 36 4.61 8.26 7.58
N THR A 37 4.01 8.92 8.56
CA THR A 37 2.60 9.26 8.42
C THR A 37 2.55 10.12 7.16
N SER A 38 2.05 9.57 6.06
CA SER A 38 1.61 10.35 4.91
C SER A 38 0.76 11.51 5.47
N VAL A 39 1.12 12.73 5.09
CA VAL A 39 0.44 13.97 5.47
C VAL A 39 -0.94 14.10 4.80
N TRP A 40 -1.48 12.99 4.29
CA TRP A 40 -2.62 12.98 3.38
C TRP A 40 -3.62 11.85 3.71
N PRO A 41 -4.15 11.78 4.95
CA PRO A 41 -5.24 10.85 5.25
C PRO A 41 -6.45 11.08 4.33
N ASP A 42 -6.65 12.33 3.87
CA ASP A 42 -7.77 12.72 3.00
C ASP A 42 -7.54 12.35 1.51
N SER A 43 -6.40 11.74 1.16
CA SER A 43 -6.11 11.30 -0.21
C SER A 43 -5.83 9.80 -0.33
N GLU A 44 -5.96 9.05 0.77
CA GLU A 44 -5.92 7.60 0.75
C GLU A 44 -7.22 7.05 0.15
N GLU A 45 -7.08 6.19 -0.85
CA GLU A 45 -8.17 5.49 -1.51
C GLU A 45 -7.91 4.00 -1.53
N SER A 46 -8.98 3.22 -1.67
CA SER A 46 -8.86 1.78 -1.88
C SER A 46 -10.03 1.24 -2.68
N CYS A 47 -9.84 0.07 -3.31
CA CYS A 47 -10.93 -0.61 -3.98
C CYS A 47 -12.14 -0.77 -3.03
N PRO A 48 -13.36 -0.36 -3.43
CA PRO A 48 -14.53 -0.43 -2.57
C PRO A 48 -14.90 -1.86 -2.24
N LEU A 49 -15.47 -2.09 -1.05
CA LEU A 49 -15.94 -3.43 -0.72
C LEU A 49 -17.22 -3.74 -1.52
N PRO A 50 -17.46 -5.02 -1.90
CA PRO A 50 -18.63 -5.39 -2.69
C PRO A 50 -19.97 -4.87 -2.16
N GLN A 51 -20.14 -4.83 -0.84
CA GLN A 51 -21.37 -4.37 -0.19
C GLN A 51 -21.61 -2.85 -0.28
N ASP A 52 -20.56 -2.07 -0.53
CA ASP A 52 -20.64 -0.61 -0.62
C ASP A 52 -20.93 -0.15 -2.06
N ILE A 53 -20.97 -1.09 -3.02
CA ILE A 53 -21.26 -0.81 -4.42
C ILE A 53 -22.75 -0.96 -4.70
N HIS A 54 -23.36 0.11 -5.17
CA HIS A 54 -24.77 0.20 -5.48
C HIS A 54 -25.03 0.22 -6.98
N ASN A 55 -26.00 -0.59 -7.42
CA ASN A 55 -26.43 -0.64 -8.81
C ASN A 55 -27.67 0.24 -9.02
N ASN A 56 -27.59 1.15 -9.98
CA ASN A 56 -28.71 1.91 -10.50
C ASN A 56 -28.81 1.68 -12.01
N ALA A 57 -29.66 0.74 -12.41
CA ALA A 57 -29.95 0.43 -13.81
C ALA A 57 -28.72 0.08 -14.67
N GLY A 58 -27.76 -0.67 -14.11
CA GLY A 58 -26.54 -1.11 -14.79
C GLY A 58 -25.36 -0.14 -14.64
N ILE A 59 -25.57 0.98 -13.96
CA ILE A 59 -24.51 1.89 -13.51
C ILE A 59 -24.23 1.59 -12.04
N PHE A 60 -22.99 1.23 -11.74
CA PHE A 60 -22.54 0.86 -10.41
C PHE A 60 -21.74 2.01 -9.82
N THR A 61 -22.04 2.37 -8.57
CA THR A 61 -21.42 3.50 -7.86
C THR A 61 -21.03 3.11 -6.45
N ALA A 62 -19.94 3.67 -5.92
CA ALA A 62 -19.58 3.58 -4.51
C ALA A 62 -18.89 4.88 -4.05
N PRO A 63 -19.05 5.28 -2.77
CA PRO A 63 -18.38 6.46 -2.26
C PRO A 63 -16.86 6.28 -2.28
N ALA A 64 -16.13 7.34 -2.64
CA ALA A 64 -14.69 7.43 -2.42
C ALA A 64 -14.41 8.06 -1.05
N SER A 65 -13.17 7.92 -0.56
CA SER A 65 -12.75 8.58 0.69
C SER A 65 -12.42 10.06 0.46
N THR A 66 -12.01 10.41 -0.76
CA THR A 66 -11.66 11.74 -1.23
C THR A 66 -12.92 12.51 -1.61
N ASP A 67 -13.06 13.72 -1.06
CA ASP A 67 -14.20 14.59 -1.33
C ASP A 67 -14.37 14.89 -2.84
N GLY A 68 -15.59 14.72 -3.33
CA GLY A 68 -15.95 15.01 -4.72
C GLY A 68 -15.47 13.97 -5.73
N VAL A 69 -14.97 12.83 -5.27
CA VAL A 69 -14.59 11.66 -6.08
C VAL A 69 -15.61 10.55 -5.84
N GLU A 70 -15.87 9.75 -6.89
CA GLU A 70 -16.78 8.60 -6.81
C GLU A 70 -16.19 7.40 -7.55
N TRP A 71 -16.45 6.19 -7.08
CA TRP A 71 -16.16 4.98 -7.85
C TRP A 71 -17.31 4.70 -8.80
N ILE A 72 -17.02 4.52 -10.09
CA ILE A 72 -18.03 4.31 -11.12
C ILE A 72 -17.66 3.11 -12.00
N GLY A 73 -18.65 2.30 -12.34
CA GLY A 73 -18.56 1.24 -13.34
C GLY A 73 -19.89 1.04 -14.05
N ALA A 74 -19.88 0.38 -15.20
CA ALA A 74 -21.10 0.11 -15.95
C ALA A 74 -21.04 -1.26 -16.63
N VAL A 75 -22.18 -1.95 -16.64
CA VAL A 75 -22.35 -3.24 -17.32
C VAL A 75 -23.66 -3.21 -18.12
N VAL A 76 -23.56 -3.56 -19.40
CA VAL A 76 -24.73 -3.71 -20.29
C VAL A 76 -25.54 -4.91 -19.81
N ASP A 77 -26.86 -4.74 -19.73
CA ASP A 77 -27.82 -5.74 -19.24
C ASP A 77 -27.64 -6.15 -17.75
N GLY A 78 -26.85 -5.38 -17.00
CA GLY A 78 -26.59 -5.60 -15.58
C GLY A 78 -27.62 -4.95 -14.64
N GLN A 79 -28.83 -4.59 -15.10
CA GLN A 79 -29.74 -3.76 -14.28
C GLN A 79 -30.24 -4.44 -13.00
N ASN A 80 -30.28 -5.77 -13.00
CA ASN A 80 -30.71 -6.57 -11.83
C ASN A 80 -29.53 -7.22 -11.10
N ASP A 81 -28.31 -6.99 -11.55
CA ASP A 81 -27.13 -7.62 -10.97
C ASP A 81 -26.69 -6.99 -9.67
N ARG A 82 -26.13 -7.82 -8.80
CA ARG A 82 -25.48 -7.42 -7.56
C ARG A 82 -24.02 -7.76 -7.62
N VAL A 83 -23.20 -6.93 -6.99
CA VAL A 83 -21.79 -7.25 -6.80
C VAL A 83 -21.66 -8.38 -5.78
N LYS A 84 -20.97 -9.45 -6.15
CA LYS A 84 -20.86 -10.68 -5.35
C LYS A 84 -19.51 -10.75 -4.66
N ASP A 85 -18.43 -10.65 -5.44
CA ASP A 85 -17.07 -10.87 -4.96
C ASP A 85 -16.10 -9.87 -5.57
N PHE A 86 -15.15 -9.39 -4.76
CA PHE A 86 -13.96 -8.72 -5.27
C PHE A 86 -13.04 -9.75 -5.93
N HIS A 87 -12.59 -9.45 -7.15
CA HIS A 87 -11.69 -10.30 -7.91
C HIS A 87 -10.24 -9.83 -7.81
N LYS A 88 -9.95 -8.62 -8.29
CA LYS A 88 -8.60 -8.01 -8.24
C LYS A 88 -8.62 -6.50 -8.49
N GLY A 89 -7.67 -5.79 -7.93
CA GLY A 89 -7.30 -4.42 -8.33
C GLY A 89 -6.20 -4.47 -9.38
N LEU A 90 -6.26 -3.61 -10.40
CA LEU A 90 -5.26 -3.51 -11.46
C LEU A 90 -4.64 -2.12 -11.44
N PHE A 91 -3.32 -2.06 -11.38
CA PHE A 91 -2.55 -0.83 -11.30
C PHE A 91 -1.44 -0.84 -12.35
N VAL A 92 -1.26 0.28 -13.04
CA VAL A 92 -0.27 0.39 -14.12
C VAL A 92 0.81 1.37 -13.71
N LEU A 93 2.04 0.89 -13.58
CA LEU A 93 3.17 1.74 -13.23
C LEU A 93 3.49 2.74 -14.36
N THR A 94 3.84 3.97 -14.00
CA THR A 94 4.25 5.01 -14.97
C THR A 94 5.67 4.80 -15.51
N LYS A 95 6.46 3.95 -14.85
CA LYS A 95 7.83 3.58 -15.22
C LYS A 95 8.02 2.07 -15.02
N ASP A 96 8.98 1.50 -15.74
CA ASP A 96 9.28 0.06 -15.69
C ASP A 96 9.84 -0.43 -14.35
N GLU A 97 10.30 0.51 -13.51
CA GLU A 97 10.79 0.21 -12.17
C GLU A 97 9.66 0.29 -11.14
N TYR A 98 9.65 -0.66 -10.19
CA TYR A 98 8.72 -0.68 -9.06
C TYR A 98 9.05 0.46 -8.10
N ASN A 99 8.67 1.69 -8.47
CA ASN A 99 8.72 2.85 -7.62
C ASN A 99 7.38 3.05 -6.88
N GLY A 100 6.34 2.29 -7.23
CA GLY A 100 5.00 2.41 -6.64
C GLY A 100 4.15 3.54 -7.21
N LEU A 101 4.68 4.33 -8.15
CA LEU A 101 3.95 5.42 -8.81
C LEU A 101 3.33 4.95 -10.12
N GLY A 102 2.02 5.13 -10.25
CA GLY A 102 1.28 4.72 -11.43
C GLY A 102 -0.12 5.27 -11.46
N ILE A 103 -0.99 4.57 -12.15
CA ILE A 103 -2.42 4.89 -12.26
C ILE A 103 -3.19 3.60 -11.97
N LEU A 104 -4.21 3.70 -11.10
CA LEU A 104 -5.16 2.60 -10.94
C LEU A 104 -5.98 2.48 -12.23
N SER A 105 -5.91 1.32 -12.88
CA SER A 105 -6.71 1.02 -14.06
C SER A 105 -8.16 0.72 -13.71
N SER A 106 -8.37 -0.18 -12.74
CA SER A 106 -9.71 -0.60 -12.30
C SER A 106 -9.65 -1.56 -11.10
N CYS A 107 -10.74 -1.60 -10.33
CA CYS A 107 -11.04 -2.69 -9.41
C CYS A 107 -12.09 -3.61 -10.06
N MET A 108 -11.80 -4.90 -10.16
CA MET A 108 -12.61 -5.91 -10.84
C MET A 108 -13.45 -6.69 -9.84
N TYR A 109 -14.72 -6.89 -10.15
CA TYR A 109 -15.68 -7.63 -9.33
C TYR A 109 -16.47 -8.63 -10.16
N GLU A 110 -16.86 -9.74 -9.54
CA GLU A 110 -17.83 -10.68 -10.09
C GLU A 110 -19.25 -10.22 -9.76
N LEU A 111 -20.14 -10.21 -10.76
CA LEU A 111 -21.56 -9.95 -10.60
C LEU A 111 -22.37 -11.24 -10.44
N SER A 112 -23.56 -11.15 -9.84
CA SER A 112 -24.49 -12.28 -9.71
C SER A 112 -24.88 -12.93 -11.04
N GLY A 113 -24.90 -12.17 -12.13
CA GLY A 113 -25.17 -12.66 -13.49
C GLY A 113 -23.98 -13.36 -14.15
N GLY A 114 -22.83 -13.47 -13.46
CA GLY A 114 -21.62 -14.11 -13.95
C GLY A 114 -20.73 -13.21 -14.82
N GLN A 115 -21.14 -11.97 -15.06
CA GLN A 115 -20.32 -10.95 -15.72
C GLN A 115 -19.31 -10.33 -14.74
N PHE A 116 -18.30 -9.65 -15.29
CA PHE A 116 -17.36 -8.86 -14.49
C PHE A 116 -17.68 -7.36 -14.60
N LEU A 117 -17.60 -6.69 -13.45
CA LEU A 117 -17.69 -5.25 -13.32
C LEU A 117 -16.29 -4.67 -13.10
N ALA A 118 -15.91 -3.68 -13.90
CA ALA A 118 -14.72 -2.87 -13.67
C ALA A 118 -15.13 -1.52 -13.07
N MET A 119 -14.85 -1.32 -11.79
CA MET A 119 -15.00 -0.01 -11.13
C MET A 119 -13.74 0.81 -11.34
N ARG A 120 -13.90 2.10 -11.62
CA ARG A 120 -12.82 3.09 -11.76
C ARG A 120 -13.10 4.25 -10.84
N LEU A 121 -12.05 4.89 -10.36
CA LEU A 121 -12.15 6.12 -9.59
C LEU A 121 -12.38 7.30 -10.56
N ASP A 122 -13.51 7.98 -10.47
CA ASP A 122 -13.82 9.15 -11.30
C ASP A 122 -13.20 10.42 -10.69
N LEU A 123 -12.03 10.78 -11.20
CA LEU A 123 -11.32 12.01 -10.85
C LEU A 123 -11.71 13.21 -11.74
N GLY A 124 -12.76 13.07 -12.55
CA GLY A 124 -13.19 14.08 -13.50
C GLY A 124 -12.08 14.52 -14.46
N LYS A 125 -11.66 15.79 -14.37
CA LYS A 125 -10.61 16.35 -15.23
C LYS A 125 -9.20 15.83 -14.90
N ASN A 126 -9.02 15.23 -13.73
CA ASN A 126 -7.73 14.74 -13.25
C ASN A 126 -7.55 13.22 -13.47
N TYR A 127 -8.18 12.66 -14.51
CA TYR A 127 -8.16 11.20 -14.78
C TYR A 127 -6.76 10.58 -15.03
N GLN A 128 -5.71 11.39 -15.20
CA GLN A 128 -4.31 10.95 -15.33
C GLN A 128 -3.46 11.27 -14.10
N GLN A 129 -4.09 11.64 -12.98
CA GLN A 129 -3.40 11.91 -11.73
C GLN A 129 -2.59 10.69 -11.29
N GLY A 130 -1.33 10.94 -10.93
CA GLY A 130 -0.44 9.93 -10.39
C GLY A 130 -0.96 9.42 -9.05
N MET A 131 -0.74 8.15 -8.80
CA MET A 131 -1.12 7.48 -7.56
C MET A 131 0.08 6.73 -7.00
N TRP A 132 0.22 6.73 -5.69
CA TRP A 132 1.23 5.95 -4.98
C TRP A 132 0.59 4.74 -4.34
N ILE A 133 1.03 3.54 -4.70
CA ILE A 133 0.60 2.32 -4.04
C ILE A 133 0.89 2.41 -2.54
N GLU A 134 -0.11 2.05 -1.74
CA GLU A 134 0.04 1.79 -0.31
C GLU A 134 0.15 0.28 -0.07
N LEU A 135 0.91 -0.11 0.96
CA LEU A 135 1.19 -1.52 1.28
C LEU A 135 1.70 -2.33 0.07
N ALA A 136 2.87 -1.98 -0.45
CA ALA A 136 3.51 -2.65 -1.59
C ALA A 136 3.48 -4.19 -1.58
N SER A 137 3.48 -4.82 -0.39
CA SER A 137 3.36 -6.28 -0.24
C SER A 137 2.05 -6.88 -0.76
N GLN A 138 0.99 -6.07 -0.90
CA GLN A 138 -0.31 -6.48 -1.44
C GLN A 138 -0.38 -6.44 -2.97
N TRP A 139 0.63 -5.84 -3.61
CA TRP A 139 0.67 -5.61 -5.05
C TRP A 139 1.79 -6.41 -5.71
N SER A 140 1.41 -7.41 -6.51
CA SER A 140 2.35 -8.25 -7.26
C SER A 140 2.25 -8.00 -8.76
N LYS A 141 3.27 -8.38 -9.53
CA LYS A 141 3.19 -8.34 -11.00
C LYS A 141 2.00 -9.17 -11.47
N SER A 142 1.19 -8.64 -12.39
CA SER A 142 0.03 -9.34 -12.89
C SER A 142 0.43 -10.58 -13.69
N ALA A 143 -0.23 -11.70 -13.40
CA ALA A 143 -0.04 -12.95 -14.12
C ALA A 143 -0.64 -12.91 -15.54
N ASP A 144 -1.57 -11.99 -15.79
CA ASP A 144 -2.33 -11.89 -17.05
C ASP A 144 -1.48 -11.32 -18.21
N GLY A 145 -0.21 -10.98 -17.96
CA GLY A 145 0.84 -10.81 -18.99
C GLY A 145 0.64 -9.67 -19.98
N ALA A 146 -0.41 -8.87 -19.85
CA ALA A 146 -0.78 -7.84 -20.82
C ALA A 146 0.28 -6.72 -20.91
N LEU A 147 0.86 -6.32 -19.77
CA LEU A 147 1.91 -5.30 -19.69
C LEU A 147 2.90 -5.63 -18.56
N PRO A 148 4.22 -5.50 -18.77
CA PRO A 148 5.23 -5.76 -17.74
C PRO A 148 5.14 -4.79 -16.54
N THR A 149 4.48 -3.65 -16.71
CA THR A 149 4.25 -2.61 -15.71
C THR A 149 2.95 -2.79 -14.94
N MET A 150 2.15 -3.82 -15.24
CA MET A 150 0.88 -4.06 -14.58
C MET A 150 1.07 -4.84 -13.28
N LEU A 151 0.50 -4.30 -12.22
CA LEU A 151 0.41 -4.91 -10.91
C LEU A 151 -1.04 -5.31 -10.63
N GLU A 152 -1.20 -6.37 -9.87
CA GLU A 152 -2.47 -6.85 -9.36
C GLU A 152 -2.45 -6.93 -7.83
N CYS A 153 -3.59 -6.61 -7.22
CA CYS A 153 -3.87 -6.82 -5.81
C CYS A 153 -5.12 -7.67 -5.65
N ASN A 154 -5.03 -8.75 -4.87
CA ASN A 154 -6.14 -9.70 -4.67
C ASN A 154 -6.64 -9.70 -3.21
N SER A 155 -6.21 -8.73 -2.40
CA SER A 155 -6.64 -8.63 -1.00
C SER A 155 -8.13 -8.33 -0.92
N LYS A 156 -8.85 -9.09 -0.10
CA LYS A 156 -10.28 -8.88 0.19
C LYS A 156 -10.52 -8.03 1.43
N GLU A 157 -9.46 -7.60 2.10
CA GLU A 157 -9.54 -6.79 3.30
C GLU A 157 -9.89 -5.33 2.94
N ALA A 158 -10.58 -4.64 3.86
CA ALA A 158 -10.77 -3.20 3.75
C ALA A 158 -9.39 -2.51 3.67
N ALA A 159 -9.22 -1.56 2.74
CA ALA A 159 -7.92 -0.93 2.44
C ALA A 159 -6.80 -1.91 2.01
N GLY A 160 -7.11 -3.16 1.67
CA GLY A 160 -6.11 -4.14 1.25
C GLY A 160 -5.43 -3.80 -0.08
N CYS A 161 -6.16 -3.12 -0.98
CA CYS A 161 -5.64 -2.60 -2.24
C CYS A 161 -5.67 -1.06 -2.21
N ALA A 162 -4.96 -0.48 -1.23
CA ALA A 162 -4.92 0.96 -1.01
C ALA A 162 -3.84 1.67 -1.85
N PHE A 163 -4.04 2.96 -2.06
CA PHE A 163 -3.14 3.89 -2.74
C PHE A 163 -3.44 5.33 -2.30
N TYR A 164 -2.49 6.25 -2.51
CA TYR A 164 -2.69 7.67 -2.29
C TYR A 164 -2.77 8.42 -3.62
N LEU A 165 -3.67 9.39 -3.71
CA LEU A 165 -3.71 10.36 -4.81
C LEU A 165 -2.58 11.40 -4.62
N GLU A 166 -1.84 11.72 -5.70
CA GLU A 166 -0.76 12.73 -5.72
C GLU A 166 -1.26 14.16 -5.91
#